data_AF-A0A7Y0KPQ6-F1
#
_entry.id   AF-A0A7Y0KPQ6-F1
#
_cell.length_a   1.000
_cell.length_b   1.000
_cell.length_c   1.000
_cell.angle_alpha   90.00
_cell.angle_beta   90.00
_cell.angle_gamma   90.00
#
_symmetry.space_group_name_H-M   'P 1'
#
loop_
_entity.id
_entity.type
_entity.pdbx_description
1 polymer ?
#
loop_
_entity_poly.entity_id
_entity_poly.type
_entity_poly.pdbx_seq_one_letter_code
_entity_poly.pdbx_strand_id
1 'polypeptide(L)'
;MMASTKASPISAHQEQGLVHLTQLKGAKRRRKLWIGLSAAVVLITAGSVVWRFSPQQRLGRDLSDYTVETERGSLPGIVSANGELQAKRSVNVSPKKAGLLEELYVDQGDEVKKGQVLARMDSGDYNDRLDEAKALERKEQAEYQTRKADHERRDNLYQQGAISADDASKYRRLYLTSRANLAAAQERVQQRITEGSELLIRAPFSGVITARYAEPGAFVTPTTAASATAGASSSSLVELSEGMEVNAKVPESDIGRIRIGQNASVRVDAFPEQRFMARVSEIAPRAAKTENVISFAVKLNLIKRSPQLLIGMSTDVDFETGKTAPSTLVPTVAIVTEKGKPGVLLVGKKNQPSFQAVELGTSSGSKTAILSGLNPGTRIFIDLPPWAKPKRD
;
A
#
# COMPACT_ATOMS: atom_id res chain seq x y z
N MET A 1 -88.64 63.56 -35.62
CA MET A 1 -89.28 64.15 -34.43
C MET A 1 -88.22 64.98 -33.73
N MET A 2 -88.25 66.30 -33.95
CA MET A 2 -89.00 67.26 -33.11
C MET A 2 -88.26 67.49 -31.79
N ALA A 3 -87.57 68.62 -31.70
CA ALA A 3 -88.10 69.90 -31.18
C ALA A 3 -87.86 69.94 -29.67
N SER A 4 -86.94 70.78 -29.19
CA SER A 4 -87.16 72.22 -28.97
C SER A 4 -88.38 72.47 -28.12
N THR A 5 -88.18 73.17 -27.00
CA THR A 5 -89.03 74.20 -26.35
C THR A 5 -88.57 74.26 -24.89
N LYS A 6 -87.83 75.31 -24.47
CA LYS A 6 -88.35 76.55 -23.82
C LYS A 6 -89.14 76.21 -22.54
N ALA A 7 -89.13 76.97 -21.47
CA ALA A 7 -88.51 78.20 -21.01
C ALA A 7 -89.15 78.43 -19.64
N SER A 8 -88.54 79.22 -18.75
CA SER A 8 -89.21 80.32 -18.02
C SER A 8 -88.39 80.83 -16.83
N PRO A 9 -88.61 82.09 -16.42
CA PRO A 9 -87.56 83.01 -16.00
C PRO A 9 -87.85 83.68 -14.64
N ILE A 10 -87.29 84.90 -14.45
CA ILE A 10 -87.63 85.94 -13.45
C ILE A 10 -86.78 85.81 -12.17
N SER A 11 -86.10 86.83 -11.62
CA SER A 11 -86.28 88.28 -11.65
C SER A 11 -84.96 88.99 -11.33
N ALA A 12 -84.83 90.20 -11.87
CA ALA A 12 -83.84 91.21 -11.53
C ALA A 12 -84.27 92.05 -10.30
N HIS A 13 -83.28 92.48 -9.53
CA HIS A 13 -83.11 93.82 -8.97
C HIS A 13 -81.59 94.00 -8.80
N GLN A 14 -80.93 95.15 -8.89
CA GLN A 14 -81.17 96.52 -9.36
C GLN A 14 -79.99 97.28 -8.74
N GLU A 15 -79.16 97.94 -9.58
CA GLU A 15 -78.42 99.18 -9.28
C GLU A 15 -77.34 99.16 -8.17
N GLN A 16 -76.28 99.97 -8.16
CA GLN A 16 -75.73 101.05 -8.99
C GLN A 16 -74.31 101.30 -8.44
N GLY A 17 -73.40 101.86 -9.23
CA GLY A 17 -72.18 102.45 -8.67
C GLY A 17 -70.95 102.49 -9.58
N LEU A 18 -71.04 103.27 -10.65
CA LEU A 18 -69.90 103.78 -11.42
C LEU A 18 -68.96 104.62 -10.54
N VAL A 19 -67.63 104.56 -10.74
CA VAL A 19 -66.78 105.73 -11.06
C VAL A 19 -65.57 105.29 -11.90
N HIS A 20 -65.30 106.12 -12.90
CA HIS A 20 -64.32 106.02 -13.98
C HIS A 20 -62.88 106.42 -13.57
N LEU A 21 -61.95 105.90 -14.39
CA LEU A 21 -60.68 106.50 -14.86
C LEU A 21 -59.51 106.65 -13.87
N THR A 22 -58.39 106.03 -14.25
CA THR A 22 -57.24 106.79 -14.79
C THR A 22 -56.22 105.85 -15.42
N GLN A 23 -55.82 106.17 -16.66
CA GLN A 23 -54.67 105.57 -17.34
C GLN A 23 -53.37 106.13 -16.79
N LEU A 24 -52.31 105.32 -16.73
CA LEU A 24 -50.97 105.76 -17.10
C LEU A 24 -50.18 104.67 -17.84
N LYS A 25 -49.49 105.14 -18.88
CA LYS A 25 -48.67 104.45 -19.88
C LYS A 25 -47.39 103.82 -19.31
N GLY A 26 -46.98 102.70 -19.93
CA GLY A 26 -45.65 102.56 -20.53
C GLY A 26 -44.53 101.94 -19.69
N ALA A 27 -43.97 100.83 -20.17
CA ALA A 27 -42.57 100.73 -20.63
C ALA A 27 -42.12 99.27 -20.78
N LYS A 28 -42.08 98.82 -22.05
CA LYS A 28 -41.43 97.58 -22.52
C LYS A 28 -39.93 97.58 -22.14
N ARG A 29 -39.55 96.97 -21.02
CA ARG A 29 -38.13 96.62 -20.76
C ARG A 29 -37.89 95.39 -19.87
N ARG A 30 -38.91 94.58 -19.58
CA ARG A 30 -38.81 93.40 -18.67
C ARG A 30 -38.85 92.02 -19.34
N ARG A 31 -38.94 91.92 -20.68
CA ARG A 31 -39.04 90.62 -21.39
C ARG A 31 -37.72 89.84 -21.55
N LYS A 32 -36.55 90.47 -21.39
CA LYS A 32 -35.24 89.79 -21.52
C LYS A 32 -34.71 89.15 -20.23
N LEU A 33 -35.22 89.54 -19.06
CA LEU A 33 -34.80 88.98 -17.76
C LEU A 33 -35.50 87.65 -17.43
N TRP A 34 -36.72 87.44 -17.92
CA TRP A 34 -37.49 86.21 -17.65
C TRP A 34 -37.03 85.01 -18.49
N ILE A 35 -36.43 85.25 -19.67
CA ILE A 35 -35.89 84.19 -20.54
C ILE A 35 -34.58 83.62 -19.98
N GLY A 36 -33.77 84.45 -19.29
CA GLY A 36 -32.55 83.98 -18.61
C GLY A 36 -32.83 83.12 -17.38
N LEU A 37 -33.89 83.44 -16.62
CA LEU A 37 -34.25 82.71 -15.42
C LEU A 37 -34.84 81.32 -15.73
N SER A 38 -35.62 81.19 -16.82
CA SER A 38 -36.16 79.89 -17.25
C SER A 38 -35.06 78.93 -17.75
N ALA A 39 -34.02 79.44 -18.41
CA ALA A 39 -32.91 78.61 -18.88
C ALA A 39 -32.06 78.04 -17.73
N ALA A 40 -31.88 78.81 -16.65
CA ALA A 40 -31.15 78.36 -15.46
C ALA A 40 -31.90 77.26 -14.70
N VAL A 41 -33.23 77.35 -14.58
CA VAL A 41 -34.05 76.33 -13.91
C VAL A 41 -34.07 75.01 -14.70
N VAL A 42 -34.07 75.07 -16.03
CA VAL A 42 -33.99 73.87 -16.88
C VAL A 42 -32.62 73.19 -16.77
N LEU A 43 -31.53 73.95 -16.65
CA LEU A 43 -30.19 73.38 -16.46
C LEU A 43 -30.00 72.74 -15.08
N ILE A 44 -30.55 73.33 -14.01
CA ILE A 44 -30.46 72.77 -12.66
C ILE A 44 -31.37 71.53 -12.52
N THR A 45 -32.55 71.53 -13.14
CA THR A 45 -33.43 70.36 -13.14
C THR A 45 -32.87 69.22 -13.99
N ALA A 46 -32.33 69.52 -15.18
CA ALA A 46 -31.63 68.54 -16.01
C ALA A 46 -30.38 67.96 -15.29
N GLY A 47 -29.59 68.80 -14.62
CA GLY A 47 -28.45 68.35 -13.82
C GLY A 47 -28.83 67.44 -12.66
N SER A 48 -29.95 67.71 -11.98
CA SER A 48 -30.45 66.88 -10.88
C SER A 48 -30.98 65.52 -11.35
N VAL A 49 -31.61 65.47 -12.52
CA VAL A 49 -32.15 64.22 -13.11
C VAL A 49 -31.01 63.34 -13.60
N VAL A 50 -29.98 63.92 -14.23
CA VAL A 50 -28.78 63.18 -14.66
C VAL A 50 -27.98 62.66 -13.47
N TRP A 51 -27.92 63.39 -12.36
CA TRP A 51 -27.24 62.92 -11.16
C TRP A 51 -28.03 61.81 -10.44
N ARG A 52 -29.37 61.89 -10.43
CA ARG A 52 -30.26 60.90 -9.79
C ARG A 52 -30.49 59.63 -10.62
N PHE A 53 -30.26 59.68 -11.93
CA PHE A 53 -30.27 58.53 -12.84
C PHE A 53 -28.88 58.11 -13.30
N SER A 54 -27.81 58.59 -12.67
CA SER A 54 -26.50 57.98 -12.84
C SER A 54 -26.60 56.55 -12.29
N PRO A 55 -26.45 55.51 -13.12
CA PRO A 55 -26.46 54.15 -12.63
C PRO A 55 -25.17 54.02 -11.85
N GLN A 56 -25.27 54.13 -10.52
CA GLN A 56 -24.20 53.73 -9.64
C GLN A 56 -24.07 52.23 -9.79
N GLN A 57 -23.32 51.84 -10.83
CA GLN A 57 -22.89 50.50 -11.14
C GLN A 57 -22.17 50.00 -9.90
N ARG A 58 -22.92 49.34 -9.02
CA ARG A 58 -22.36 48.34 -8.14
C ARG A 58 -21.95 47.21 -9.07
N LEU A 59 -20.74 47.34 -9.65
CA LEU A 59 -19.98 46.21 -10.17
C LEU A 59 -19.71 45.28 -8.98
N GLY A 60 -20.72 44.53 -8.56
CA GLY A 60 -20.49 43.26 -7.91
C GLY A 60 -19.85 42.39 -8.98
N ARG A 61 -18.51 42.46 -9.09
CA ARG A 61 -17.76 41.57 -9.97
C ARG A 61 -18.10 40.16 -9.52
N ASP A 62 -18.69 39.38 -10.41
CA ASP A 62 -18.97 37.98 -10.11
C ASP A 62 -17.62 37.28 -9.93
N LEU A 63 -17.44 36.69 -8.76
CA LEU A 63 -16.20 36.02 -8.34
C LEU A 63 -16.42 34.52 -8.15
N SER A 64 -17.63 34.00 -8.42
CA SER A 64 -17.96 32.59 -8.27
C SER A 64 -16.97 31.68 -9.00
N ASP A 65 -16.53 32.10 -10.19
CA ASP A 65 -15.68 31.30 -11.07
C ASP A 65 -14.21 31.31 -10.62
N TYR A 66 -13.83 32.25 -9.75
CA TYR A 66 -12.46 32.48 -9.29
C TYR A 66 -12.28 32.15 -7.81
N THR A 67 -13.34 31.79 -7.10
CA THR A 67 -13.30 31.59 -5.65
C THR A 67 -13.92 30.28 -5.21
N VAL A 68 -13.34 29.68 -4.18
CA VAL A 68 -13.84 28.46 -3.54
C VAL A 68 -13.94 28.71 -2.04
N GLU A 69 -14.94 28.11 -1.40
CA GLU A 69 -15.05 28.11 0.05
C GLU A 69 -14.26 26.93 0.63
N THR A 70 -13.48 27.18 1.68
CA THR A 70 -12.74 26.10 2.33
C THR A 70 -13.66 25.20 3.11
N GLU A 71 -13.46 23.90 2.98
CA GLU A 71 -14.27 22.91 3.67
C GLU A 71 -13.49 22.30 4.83
N ARG A 72 -14.16 22.04 5.95
CA ARG A 72 -13.59 21.16 6.98
C ARG A 72 -13.72 19.72 6.48
N GLY A 73 -12.59 19.04 6.35
CA GLY A 73 -12.59 17.65 5.91
C GLY A 73 -11.32 16.92 6.33
N SER A 74 -11.32 15.62 6.11
CA SER A 74 -10.17 14.75 6.31
C SER A 74 -9.69 14.24 4.96
N LEU A 75 -8.38 14.16 4.75
CA LEU A 75 -7.83 13.46 3.59
C LEU A 75 -7.69 11.97 3.90
N PRO A 76 -7.85 11.07 2.92
CA PRO A 76 -7.42 9.70 3.08
C PRO A 76 -5.90 9.70 3.34
N GLY A 77 -5.50 9.20 4.50
CA GLY A 77 -4.11 8.96 4.81
C GLY A 77 -3.65 7.76 4.00
N ILE A 78 -2.91 8.01 2.93
CA ILE A 78 -2.21 6.98 2.19
C ILE A 78 -0.74 7.08 2.59
N VAL A 79 -0.17 5.94 3.00
CA VAL A 79 1.27 5.78 3.11
C VAL A 79 1.67 4.94 1.92
N SER A 80 2.59 5.43 1.11
CA SER A 80 3.13 4.67 -0.03
C SER A 80 4.51 4.16 0.32
N ALA A 81 4.81 2.93 -0.05
CA ALA A 81 6.13 2.34 0.13
C ALA A 81 6.48 1.42 -1.03
N ASN A 82 7.77 1.34 -1.32
CA ASN A 82 8.29 0.42 -2.32
C ASN A 82 8.48 -0.96 -1.68
N GLY A 83 8.24 -2.00 -2.45
CA GLY A 83 8.38 -3.38 -2.02
C GLY A 83 8.71 -4.32 -3.16
N GLU A 84 8.74 -5.60 -2.83
CA GLU A 84 9.04 -6.68 -3.76
C GLU A 84 8.13 -7.87 -3.48
N LEU A 85 7.73 -8.58 -4.54
CA LEU A 85 7.04 -9.87 -4.43
C LEU A 85 8.05 -10.96 -4.07
N GLN A 86 7.90 -11.57 -2.90
CA GLN A 86 8.76 -12.65 -2.43
C GLN A 86 7.97 -13.93 -2.09
N ALA A 87 8.66 -15.06 -2.00
CA ALA A 87 8.08 -16.28 -1.46
C ALA A 87 7.80 -16.12 0.04
N LYS A 88 6.72 -16.74 0.55
CA LYS A 88 6.45 -16.77 2.00
C LYS A 88 7.48 -17.62 2.74
N ARG A 89 7.90 -18.70 2.09
CA ARG A 89 8.92 -19.61 2.56
C ARG A 89 9.76 -20.03 1.35
N SER A 90 11.07 -19.82 1.42
CA SER A 90 12.02 -20.34 0.44
C SER A 90 13.10 -21.12 1.18
N VAL A 91 13.50 -22.26 0.62
CA VAL A 91 14.64 -23.04 1.11
C VAL A 91 15.48 -23.54 -0.06
N ASN A 92 16.80 -23.47 0.12
CA ASN A 92 17.74 -24.13 -0.77
C ASN A 92 17.85 -25.59 -0.36
N VAL A 93 17.42 -26.49 -1.25
CA VAL A 93 17.51 -27.93 -1.04
C VAL A 93 18.91 -28.40 -1.45
N SER A 94 19.59 -29.10 -0.56
CA SER A 94 20.94 -29.63 -0.75
C SER A 94 21.04 -31.05 -0.17
N PRO A 95 22.04 -31.86 -0.60
CA PRO A 95 22.22 -33.19 -0.03
C PRO A 95 22.76 -33.10 1.40
N LYS A 96 22.54 -34.15 2.20
CA LYS A 96 23.10 -34.24 3.56
C LYS A 96 24.59 -34.56 3.59
N LYS A 97 25.10 -35.24 2.55
CA LYS A 97 26.51 -35.57 2.35
C LYS A 97 26.94 -35.05 0.97
N ALA A 98 28.20 -34.67 0.85
CA ALA A 98 28.76 -34.25 -0.43
C ALA A 98 28.90 -35.44 -1.40
N GLY A 99 28.67 -35.21 -2.69
CA GLY A 99 28.78 -36.24 -3.72
C GLY A 99 28.45 -35.73 -5.11
N LEU A 100 28.52 -36.63 -6.10
CA LEU A 100 28.10 -36.33 -7.48
C LEU A 100 26.58 -36.44 -7.61
N LEU A 101 25.99 -35.50 -8.34
CA LEU A 101 24.59 -35.56 -8.74
C LEU A 101 24.47 -36.49 -9.95
N GLU A 102 23.71 -37.57 -9.83
CA GLU A 102 23.51 -38.51 -10.93
C GLU A 102 22.35 -38.06 -11.83
N GLU A 103 21.20 -37.76 -11.22
CA GLU A 103 19.98 -37.36 -11.94
C GLU A 103 19.26 -36.23 -11.20
N LEU A 104 18.66 -35.32 -11.97
CA LEU A 104 17.77 -34.28 -11.49
C LEU A 104 16.41 -34.43 -12.19
N TYR A 105 15.34 -34.54 -11.41
CA TYR A 105 13.99 -34.88 -11.90
C TYR A 105 13.05 -33.68 -12.03
N VAL A 106 13.54 -32.47 -11.81
CA VAL A 106 12.73 -31.25 -11.76
C VAL A 106 13.43 -30.10 -12.45
N ASP A 107 12.63 -29.26 -13.09
CA ASP A 107 13.05 -28.04 -13.76
C ASP A 107 12.52 -26.79 -13.05
N GLN A 108 13.09 -25.63 -13.41
CA GLN A 108 12.62 -24.35 -12.91
C GLN A 108 11.18 -24.10 -13.38
N GLY A 109 10.30 -23.77 -12.44
CA GLY A 109 8.87 -23.59 -12.66
C GLY A 109 8.01 -24.80 -12.32
N ASP A 110 8.61 -25.97 -12.05
CA ASP A 110 7.86 -27.16 -11.70
C ASP A 110 7.20 -27.06 -10.32
N GLU A 111 5.95 -27.51 -10.23
CA GLU A 111 5.24 -27.72 -8.97
C GLU A 111 5.59 -29.09 -8.38
N VAL A 112 6.03 -29.09 -7.13
CA VAL A 112 6.44 -30.30 -6.41
C VAL A 112 5.65 -30.46 -5.12
N LYS A 113 5.44 -31.72 -4.72
CA LYS A 113 4.78 -32.07 -3.46
C LYS A 113 5.79 -32.42 -2.39
N LYS A 114 5.43 -32.19 -1.12
CA LYS A 114 6.22 -32.66 0.03
C LYS A 114 6.58 -34.14 -0.11
N GLY A 115 7.86 -34.48 0.02
CA GLY A 115 8.38 -35.84 -0.07
C GLY A 115 8.67 -36.35 -1.49
N GLN A 116 8.29 -35.59 -2.54
CA GLN A 116 8.63 -35.89 -3.92
C GLN A 116 10.15 -35.91 -4.10
N VAL A 117 10.65 -36.89 -4.85
CA VAL A 117 12.07 -36.99 -5.19
C VAL A 117 12.39 -35.89 -6.21
N LEU A 118 13.38 -35.08 -5.90
CA LEU A 118 13.87 -33.99 -6.73
C LEU A 118 15.14 -34.40 -7.48
N ALA A 119 16.01 -35.17 -6.83
CA ALA A 119 17.30 -35.59 -7.38
C ALA A 119 17.75 -36.95 -6.82
N ARG A 120 18.62 -37.62 -7.56
CA ARG A 120 19.35 -38.82 -7.13
C ARG A 120 20.86 -38.53 -7.15
N MET A 121 21.50 -38.78 -6.00
CA MET A 121 22.95 -38.75 -5.85
C MET A 121 23.57 -40.06 -6.36
N ASP A 122 24.79 -39.97 -6.87
CA ASP A 122 25.58 -41.14 -7.27
C ASP A 122 25.78 -42.08 -6.07
N SER A 123 25.44 -43.35 -6.24
CA SER A 123 25.53 -44.34 -5.16
C SER A 123 26.94 -44.87 -4.91
N GLY A 124 27.90 -44.70 -5.84
CA GLY A 124 29.24 -45.23 -5.73
C GLY A 124 29.27 -46.71 -5.34
N ASP A 125 30.03 -47.04 -4.29
CA ASP A 125 30.14 -48.37 -3.69
C ASP A 125 29.11 -48.65 -2.58
N TYR A 126 28.04 -47.84 -2.49
CA TYR A 126 27.01 -47.97 -1.45
C TYR A 126 26.40 -49.37 -1.40
N ASN A 127 26.05 -49.93 -2.57
CA ASN A 127 25.43 -51.24 -2.65
C ASN A 127 26.37 -52.34 -2.14
N ASP A 128 27.66 -52.27 -2.48
CA ASP A 128 28.67 -53.22 -2.02
C ASP A 128 28.82 -53.17 -0.49
N ARG A 129 28.85 -51.97 0.10
CA ARG A 129 28.90 -51.76 1.56
C ARG A 129 27.62 -52.22 2.27
N LEU A 130 26.46 -52.07 1.63
CA LEU A 130 25.20 -52.57 2.17
C LEU A 130 25.18 -54.09 2.17
N ASP A 131 25.67 -54.72 1.11
CA ASP A 131 25.73 -56.17 0.98
C ASP A 131 26.75 -56.79 1.95
N GLU A 132 27.89 -56.11 2.19
CA GLU A 132 28.83 -56.46 3.25
C GLU A 132 28.16 -56.44 4.63
N ALA A 133 27.42 -55.38 4.96
CA ALA A 133 26.71 -55.26 6.23
C ALA A 133 25.65 -56.37 6.39
N LYS A 134 24.88 -56.68 5.34
CA LYS A 134 23.91 -57.78 5.34
C LYS A 134 24.57 -59.15 5.45
N ALA A 135 25.76 -59.34 4.87
CA ALA A 135 26.52 -60.59 5.02
C ALA A 135 26.96 -60.78 6.48
N LEU A 136 27.42 -59.72 7.14
CA LEU A 136 27.76 -59.73 8.56
C LEU A 136 26.53 -60.02 9.43
N GLU A 137 25.38 -59.37 9.16
CA GLU A 137 24.13 -59.68 9.86
C GLU A 137 23.76 -61.16 9.73
N ARG A 138 23.82 -61.72 8.52
CA ARG A 138 23.54 -63.15 8.29
C ARG A 138 24.49 -64.06 9.08
N LYS A 139 25.77 -63.71 9.17
CA LYS A 139 26.75 -64.43 9.99
C LYS A 139 26.35 -64.42 11.48
N GLU A 140 26.13 -63.23 12.04
CA GLU A 140 25.77 -63.08 13.46
C GLU A 140 24.40 -63.71 13.78
N GLN A 141 23.48 -63.71 12.82
CA GLN A 141 22.17 -64.36 12.94
C GLN A 141 22.30 -65.88 13.06
N ALA A 142 23.19 -66.50 12.28
CA ALA A 142 23.48 -67.93 12.37
C ALA A 142 24.17 -68.29 13.68
N GLU A 143 25.13 -67.46 14.14
CA GLU A 143 25.79 -67.65 15.43
C GLU A 143 24.79 -67.53 16.60
N TYR A 144 23.93 -66.51 16.60
CA TYR A 144 22.88 -66.34 17.59
C TYR A 144 21.93 -67.55 17.66
N GLN A 145 21.48 -68.07 16.52
CA GLN A 145 20.61 -69.25 16.47
C GLN A 145 21.29 -70.46 17.10
N THR A 146 22.57 -70.66 16.80
CA THR A 146 23.38 -71.74 17.38
C THR A 146 23.50 -71.58 18.90
N ARG A 147 23.91 -70.40 19.39
CA ARG A 147 24.07 -70.14 20.83
C ARG A 147 22.75 -70.16 21.60
N LYS A 148 21.66 -69.74 20.98
CA LYS A 148 20.30 -69.81 21.55
C LYS A 148 19.90 -71.27 21.77
N ALA A 149 20.02 -72.11 20.74
CA ALA A 149 19.69 -73.53 20.85
C ALA A 149 20.56 -74.24 21.91
N ASP A 150 21.85 -73.92 21.98
CA ASP A 150 22.75 -74.46 23.00
C ASP A 150 22.37 -73.99 24.42
N HIS A 151 22.04 -72.72 24.59
CA HIS A 151 21.56 -72.19 25.87
C HIS A 151 20.26 -72.87 26.31
N GLU A 152 19.27 -72.99 25.42
CA GLU A 152 17.99 -73.65 25.72
C GLU A 152 18.19 -75.13 26.10
N ARG A 153 19.05 -75.86 25.37
CA ARG A 153 19.38 -77.26 25.70
C ARG A 153 20.04 -77.37 27.07
N ARG A 154 20.99 -76.48 27.38
CA ARG A 154 21.75 -76.51 28.64
C ARG A 154 20.90 -76.06 29.84
N ASP A 155 20.03 -75.08 29.65
CA ASP A 155 19.09 -74.62 30.68
C ASP A 155 18.13 -75.74 31.09
N ASN A 156 17.59 -76.49 30.11
CA ASN A 156 16.75 -77.66 30.38
C ASN A 156 17.49 -78.75 31.19
N LEU A 157 18.74 -79.06 30.81
CA LEU A 157 19.56 -80.02 31.55
C LEU A 157 19.89 -79.55 32.97
N TYR A 158 20.07 -78.24 33.17
CA TYR A 158 20.29 -77.66 34.49
C TYR A 158 19.04 -77.78 35.37
N GLN A 159 17.86 -77.49 34.82
CA GLN A 159 16.58 -77.68 35.52
C GLN A 159 16.34 -79.15 35.91
N GLN A 160 16.88 -80.09 35.13
CA GLN A 160 16.85 -81.54 35.43
C GLN A 160 17.95 -81.98 36.42
N GLY A 161 18.82 -81.08 36.88
CA GLY A 161 19.93 -81.40 37.78
C GLY A 161 21.09 -82.14 37.13
N ALA A 162 21.15 -82.19 35.79
CA ALA A 162 22.15 -82.97 35.03
C ALA A 162 23.46 -82.21 34.75
N ILE A 163 23.49 -80.88 34.95
CA ILE A 163 24.70 -80.05 34.79
C ILE A 163 24.83 -79.03 35.94
N SER A 164 26.02 -78.44 36.09
CA SER A 164 26.29 -77.43 37.10
C SER A 164 25.66 -76.05 36.77
N ALA A 165 25.46 -75.22 37.79
CA ALA A 165 25.01 -73.84 37.62
C ALA A 165 26.02 -72.97 36.86
N ASP A 166 27.33 -73.26 36.99
CA ASP A 166 28.38 -72.55 36.24
C ASP A 166 28.33 -72.88 34.74
N ASP A 167 28.12 -74.16 34.39
CA ASP A 167 27.94 -74.58 33.01
C ASP A 167 26.74 -73.88 32.37
N ALA A 168 25.57 -73.90 33.03
CA ALA A 168 24.39 -73.20 32.54
C ALA A 168 24.65 -71.69 32.36
N SER A 169 25.29 -71.06 33.36
CA SER A 169 25.64 -69.64 33.33
C SER A 169 26.61 -69.29 32.19
N LYS A 170 27.56 -70.18 31.87
CA LYS A 170 28.49 -70.01 30.74
C LYS A 170 27.75 -69.93 29.41
N TYR A 171 26.83 -70.85 29.13
CA TYR A 171 26.05 -70.81 27.89
C TYR A 171 25.07 -69.63 27.86
N ARG A 172 24.53 -69.23 29.03
CA ARG A 172 23.73 -68.00 29.13
C ARG A 172 24.53 -66.76 28.74
N ARG A 173 25.78 -66.64 29.23
CA ARG A 173 26.67 -65.54 28.82
C ARG A 173 26.94 -65.56 27.31
N LEU A 174 27.25 -66.72 26.74
CA LEU A 174 27.48 -66.86 25.29
C LEU A 174 26.25 -66.48 24.46
N TYR A 175 25.06 -66.92 24.87
CA TYR A 175 23.80 -66.52 24.25
C TYR A 175 23.60 -65.00 24.31
N LEU A 176 23.73 -64.40 25.50
CA LEU A 176 23.58 -62.95 25.67
C LEU A 176 24.59 -62.16 24.83
N THR A 177 25.85 -62.60 24.74
CA THR A 177 26.86 -61.99 23.88
C THR A 177 26.48 -62.10 22.40
N SER A 178 26.08 -63.28 21.93
CA SER A 178 25.68 -63.47 20.52
C SER A 178 24.43 -62.65 20.16
N ARG A 179 23.50 -62.50 21.10
CA ARG A 179 22.32 -61.63 20.96
C ARG A 179 22.74 -60.17 20.81
N ALA A 180 23.70 -59.71 21.61
CA ALA A 180 24.21 -58.34 21.52
C ALA A 180 24.95 -58.10 20.18
N ASN A 181 25.72 -59.08 19.70
CA ASN A 181 26.41 -58.98 18.41
C ASN A 181 25.43 -58.92 17.24
N LEU A 182 24.38 -59.76 17.25
CA LEU A 182 23.33 -59.72 16.24
C LEU A 182 22.64 -58.35 16.23
N ALA A 183 22.27 -57.82 17.40
CA ALA A 183 21.67 -56.49 17.49
C ALA A 183 22.60 -55.40 16.92
N ALA A 184 23.90 -55.45 17.22
CA ALA A 184 24.88 -54.51 16.66
C ALA A 184 25.02 -54.63 15.13
N ALA A 185 24.95 -55.85 14.58
CA ALA A 185 24.98 -56.06 13.14
C ALA A 185 23.71 -55.54 12.44
N GLN A 186 22.54 -55.72 13.06
CA GLN A 186 21.27 -55.18 12.58
C GLN A 186 21.29 -53.65 12.53
N GLU A 187 21.80 -52.99 13.57
CA GLU A 187 21.95 -51.53 13.60
C GLU A 187 22.89 -51.03 12.50
N ARG A 188 23.96 -51.77 12.18
CA ARG A 188 24.85 -51.44 11.05
C ARG A 188 24.12 -51.51 9.71
N VAL A 189 23.28 -52.52 9.49
CA VAL A 189 22.45 -52.62 8.27
C VAL A 189 21.46 -51.45 8.20
N GLN A 190 20.78 -51.14 9.30
CA GLN A 190 19.82 -50.04 9.37
C GLN A 190 20.48 -48.68 9.11
N GLN A 191 21.70 -48.48 9.63
CA GLN A 191 22.51 -47.30 9.33
C GLN A 191 22.77 -47.19 7.82
N ARG A 192 23.19 -48.27 7.15
CA ARG A 192 23.40 -48.28 5.70
C ARG A 192 22.11 -47.96 4.95
N ILE A 193 20.99 -48.60 5.27
CA ILE A 193 19.68 -48.30 4.64
C ILE A 193 19.32 -46.82 4.75
N THR A 194 19.55 -46.22 5.93
CA THR A 194 19.31 -44.79 6.15
C THR A 194 20.22 -43.95 5.24
N GLU A 195 21.51 -44.27 5.16
CA GLU A 195 22.45 -43.60 4.25
C GLU A 195 22.02 -43.70 2.78
N GLY A 196 21.49 -44.85 2.34
CA GLY A 196 20.96 -45.00 0.99
C GLY A 196 19.71 -44.16 0.73
N SER A 197 18.83 -44.03 1.73
CA SER A 197 17.66 -43.15 1.61
C SER A 197 18.04 -41.68 1.47
N GLU A 198 19.22 -41.29 1.98
CA GLU A 198 19.77 -39.93 1.87
C GLU A 198 20.37 -39.63 0.50
N LEU A 199 20.60 -40.64 -0.35
CA LEU A 199 20.97 -40.45 -1.75
C LEU A 199 19.81 -39.89 -2.59
N LEU A 200 18.56 -40.11 -2.14
CA LEU A 200 17.37 -39.54 -2.77
C LEU A 200 17.01 -38.22 -2.09
N ILE A 201 17.20 -37.12 -2.82
CA ILE A 201 16.90 -35.79 -2.31
C ILE A 201 15.42 -35.51 -2.53
N ARG A 202 14.71 -35.14 -1.45
CA ARG A 202 13.25 -34.98 -1.45
C ARG A 202 12.85 -33.56 -1.06
N ALA A 203 11.70 -33.12 -1.57
CA ALA A 203 11.13 -31.82 -1.24
C ALA A 203 10.68 -31.77 0.24
N PRO A 204 11.16 -30.81 1.05
CA PRO A 204 10.76 -30.68 2.46
C PRO A 204 9.30 -30.21 2.64
N PHE A 205 8.74 -29.54 1.64
CA PHE A 205 7.34 -29.09 1.58
C PHE A 205 6.84 -29.03 0.13
N SER A 206 5.56 -28.74 -0.07
CA SER A 206 4.99 -28.55 -1.40
C SER A 206 5.20 -27.10 -1.86
N GLY A 207 5.61 -26.89 -3.11
CA GLY A 207 5.94 -25.56 -3.62
C GLY A 207 6.34 -25.59 -5.09
N VAL A 208 6.98 -24.52 -5.55
CA VAL A 208 7.49 -24.37 -6.91
C VAL A 208 9.01 -24.27 -6.86
N ILE A 209 9.68 -24.92 -7.81
CA ILE A 209 11.13 -24.76 -8.01
C ILE A 209 11.39 -23.38 -8.62
N THR A 210 11.95 -22.44 -7.85
CA THR A 210 12.18 -21.06 -8.31
C THR A 210 13.54 -20.87 -8.95
N ALA A 211 14.53 -21.69 -8.58
CA ALA A 211 15.85 -21.69 -9.19
C ALA A 211 16.44 -23.09 -9.21
N ARG A 212 17.25 -23.37 -10.24
CA ARG A 212 18.13 -24.54 -10.33
C ARG A 212 19.57 -24.07 -10.27
N TYR A 213 20.40 -24.75 -9.48
CA TYR A 213 21.82 -24.39 -9.34
C TYR A 213 22.79 -25.50 -9.73
N ALA A 214 22.33 -26.75 -9.83
CA ALA A 214 23.15 -27.90 -10.18
C ALA A 214 22.61 -28.61 -11.43
N GLU A 215 23.54 -29.14 -12.24
CA GLU A 215 23.26 -29.99 -13.40
C GLU A 215 23.72 -31.43 -13.10
N PRO A 216 23.09 -32.46 -13.70
CA PRO A 216 23.59 -33.84 -13.62
C PRO A 216 25.10 -33.92 -13.95
N GLY A 217 25.86 -34.63 -13.12
CA GLY A 217 27.32 -34.71 -13.15
C GLY A 217 28.04 -33.68 -12.27
N ALA A 218 27.34 -32.67 -11.74
CA ALA A 218 27.94 -31.70 -10.82
C ALA A 218 28.24 -32.32 -9.44
N PHE A 219 29.33 -31.84 -8.81
CA PHE A 219 29.64 -32.19 -7.42
C PHE A 219 28.95 -31.21 -6.48
N VAL A 220 28.02 -31.71 -5.66
CA VAL A 220 27.17 -30.90 -4.76
C VAL A 220 27.52 -31.16 -3.30
N THR A 221 27.31 -30.17 -2.44
CA THR A 221 27.70 -30.23 -1.02
C THR A 221 26.59 -29.69 -0.09
N PRO A 222 26.52 -30.11 1.18
CA PRO A 222 25.48 -29.63 2.09
C PRO A 222 25.56 -28.12 2.31
N THR A 223 24.45 -27.42 2.16
CA THR A 223 24.37 -25.97 2.40
C THR A 223 24.26 -25.71 3.90
N THR A 224 25.19 -24.94 4.47
CA THR A 224 25.14 -24.50 5.88
C THR A 224 24.58 -23.07 5.98
N ALA A 225 24.11 -22.63 7.15
CA ALA A 225 23.55 -21.28 7.31
C ALA A 225 24.56 -20.16 6.96
N ALA A 226 25.87 -20.42 7.03
CA ALA A 226 26.93 -19.49 6.66
C ALA A 226 27.12 -19.32 5.14
N SER A 227 26.49 -20.19 4.34
CA SER A 227 26.55 -20.18 2.87
C SER A 227 25.54 -19.20 2.22
N ALA A 228 24.70 -18.50 3.00
CA ALA A 228 23.67 -17.60 2.46
C ALA A 228 24.21 -16.29 1.84
N THR A 229 25.48 -15.94 2.07
CA THR A 229 26.14 -14.78 1.45
C THR A 229 26.82 -15.17 0.13
N ALA A 230 26.32 -14.60 -0.97
CA ALA A 230 26.86 -14.57 -2.34
C ALA A 230 28.09 -15.48 -2.60
N GLY A 231 27.81 -16.72 -3.01
CA GLY A 231 28.84 -17.71 -3.39
C GLY A 231 28.40 -19.16 -3.26
N ALA A 232 27.37 -19.46 -2.45
CA ALA A 232 26.90 -20.83 -2.23
C ALA A 232 25.66 -21.24 -3.03
N SER A 233 25.30 -20.47 -4.05
CA SER A 233 24.42 -20.99 -5.11
C SER A 233 25.02 -22.27 -5.69
N SER A 234 26.35 -22.37 -5.83
CA SER A 234 27.03 -23.56 -6.38
C SER A 234 26.94 -24.84 -5.54
N SER A 235 26.56 -24.80 -4.26
CA SER A 235 26.47 -26.02 -3.43
C SER A 235 25.05 -26.60 -3.35
N SER A 236 24.03 -25.79 -3.61
CA SER A 236 22.62 -26.19 -3.49
C SER A 236 22.13 -26.83 -4.80
N LEU A 237 21.11 -27.68 -4.75
CA LEU A 237 20.54 -28.32 -5.94
C LEU A 237 19.52 -27.40 -6.61
N VAL A 238 18.50 -27.02 -5.83
CA VAL A 238 17.35 -26.23 -6.26
C VAL A 238 16.87 -25.34 -5.13
N GLU A 239 16.26 -24.22 -5.47
CA GLU A 239 15.50 -23.38 -4.56
C GLU A 239 14.02 -23.76 -4.65
N LEU A 240 13.43 -24.14 -3.51
CA LEU A 240 12.02 -24.49 -3.38
C LEU A 240 11.28 -23.39 -2.62
N SER A 241 10.31 -22.78 -3.28
CA SER A 241 9.52 -21.67 -2.74
C SER A 241 8.05 -22.04 -2.58
N GLU A 242 7.44 -21.61 -1.48
CA GLU A 242 6.01 -21.76 -1.20
C GLU A 242 5.35 -20.41 -0.98
N GLY A 243 4.18 -20.26 -1.60
CA GLY A 243 3.36 -19.06 -1.46
C GLY A 243 4.00 -17.82 -2.07
N MET A 244 3.29 -16.70 -1.94
CA MET A 244 3.74 -15.39 -2.40
C MET A 244 3.21 -14.34 -1.43
N GLU A 245 4.05 -13.38 -1.09
CA GLU A 245 3.76 -12.22 -0.27
C GLU A 245 4.50 -11.00 -0.81
N VAL A 246 4.07 -9.82 -0.40
CA VAL A 246 4.75 -8.57 -0.72
C VAL A 246 5.54 -8.12 0.49
N ASN A 247 6.80 -7.77 0.29
CA ASN A 247 7.68 -7.22 1.32
C ASN A 247 7.91 -5.73 1.04
N ALA A 248 7.17 -4.88 1.73
CA ALA A 248 7.27 -3.43 1.58
C ALA A 248 8.24 -2.83 2.59
N LYS A 249 9.10 -1.91 2.14
CA LYS A 249 10.05 -1.17 2.97
C LYS A 249 9.46 0.17 3.36
N VAL A 250 8.87 0.24 4.54
CA VAL A 250 8.20 1.46 5.03
C VAL A 250 9.19 2.32 5.83
N PRO A 251 9.32 3.62 5.54
CA PRO A 251 10.17 4.52 6.32
C PRO A 251 9.77 4.59 7.81
N GLU A 252 10.75 4.81 8.69
CA GLU A 252 10.52 4.96 10.14
C GLU A 252 9.51 6.07 10.48
N SER A 253 9.45 7.15 9.69
CA SER A 253 8.47 8.24 9.89
C SER A 253 7.01 7.79 9.76
N ASP A 254 6.76 6.72 9.02
CA ASP A 254 5.41 6.32 8.61
C ASP A 254 4.93 5.03 9.28
N ILE A 255 5.85 4.22 9.81
CA ILE A 255 5.53 2.90 10.37
C ILE A 255 4.51 2.95 11.50
N GLY A 256 4.50 4.02 12.30
CA GLY A 256 3.57 4.22 13.41
C GLY A 256 2.10 4.35 12.98
N ARG A 257 1.83 4.60 11.69
CA ARG A 257 0.47 4.69 11.13
C ARG A 257 -0.05 3.36 10.59
N ILE A 258 0.81 2.36 10.42
CA ILE A 258 0.47 1.06 9.84
C ILE A 258 0.13 0.06 10.96
N ARG A 259 -0.94 -0.72 10.76
CA ARG A 259 -1.37 -1.76 11.71
C ARG A 259 -1.50 -3.10 11.02
N ILE A 260 -1.26 -4.17 11.78
CA ILE A 260 -1.52 -5.55 11.33
C ILE A 260 -3.01 -5.70 11.00
N GLY A 261 -3.32 -6.36 9.89
CA GLY A 261 -4.69 -6.56 9.40
C GLY A 261 -5.23 -5.43 8.52
N GLN A 262 -4.49 -4.33 8.35
CA GLN A 262 -4.87 -3.21 7.51
C GLN A 262 -4.88 -3.61 6.02
N ASN A 263 -5.80 -3.03 5.25
CA ASN A 263 -5.86 -3.22 3.80
C ASN A 263 -4.81 -2.33 3.11
N ALA A 264 -4.28 -2.84 2.01
CA ALA A 264 -3.38 -2.13 1.14
C ALA A 264 -3.66 -2.49 -0.32
N SER A 265 -3.38 -1.54 -1.21
CA SER A 265 -3.39 -1.76 -2.65
C SER A 265 -1.96 -1.91 -3.14
N VAL A 266 -1.66 -3.03 -3.77
CA VAL A 266 -0.35 -3.31 -4.36
C VAL A 266 -0.44 -3.11 -5.86
N ARG A 267 0.47 -2.31 -6.41
CA ARG A 267 0.67 -2.15 -7.85
C ARG A 267 2.03 -2.74 -8.20
N VAL A 268 2.09 -3.51 -9.26
CA VAL A 268 3.33 -4.13 -9.74
C VAL A 268 3.78 -3.38 -10.97
N ASP A 269 5.08 -3.07 -11.07
CA ASP A 269 5.62 -2.26 -12.17
C ASP A 269 5.35 -2.88 -13.55
N ALA A 270 5.39 -4.21 -13.62
CA ALA A 270 5.07 -4.97 -14.83
C ALA A 270 3.60 -4.85 -15.27
N PHE A 271 2.69 -4.47 -14.37
CA PHE A 271 1.25 -4.37 -14.60
C PHE A 271 0.68 -3.07 -14.01
N PRO A 272 1.01 -1.89 -14.57
CA PRO A 272 0.70 -0.59 -13.96
C PRO A 272 -0.80 -0.29 -13.87
N GLU A 273 -1.60 -0.87 -14.76
CA GLU A 273 -3.06 -0.70 -14.81
C GLU A 273 -3.81 -1.60 -13.82
N GLN A 274 -3.13 -2.59 -13.20
CA GLN A 274 -3.76 -3.54 -12.30
C GLN A 274 -3.37 -3.27 -10.84
N ARG A 275 -4.38 -3.28 -9.98
CA ARG A 275 -4.21 -3.17 -8.52
C ARG A 275 -4.62 -4.47 -7.85
N PHE A 276 -3.71 -5.01 -7.05
CA PHE A 276 -3.91 -6.22 -6.28
C PHE A 276 -4.20 -5.86 -4.83
N MET A 277 -5.35 -6.29 -4.34
CA MET A 277 -5.70 -6.07 -2.93
C MET A 277 -4.87 -7.01 -2.04
N ALA A 278 -4.27 -6.44 -1.01
CA ALA A 278 -3.46 -7.15 -0.03
C ALA A 278 -3.83 -6.73 1.40
N ARG A 279 -3.40 -7.53 2.37
CA ARG A 279 -3.58 -7.26 3.80
C ARG A 279 -2.27 -7.40 4.54
N VAL A 280 -1.98 -6.44 5.41
CA VAL A 280 -0.81 -6.46 6.29
C VAL A 280 -0.87 -7.68 7.20
N SER A 281 0.13 -8.55 7.10
CA SER A 281 0.23 -9.78 7.91
C SER A 281 1.21 -9.63 9.06
N GLU A 282 2.34 -8.97 8.82
CA GLU A 282 3.44 -8.86 9.77
C GLU A 282 4.15 -7.51 9.60
N ILE A 283 4.58 -6.93 10.72
CA ILE A 283 5.47 -5.77 10.74
C ILE A 283 6.74 -6.23 11.46
N ALA A 284 7.88 -6.15 10.78
CA ALA A 284 9.15 -6.59 11.35
C ALA A 284 9.50 -5.74 12.58
N PRO A 285 9.90 -6.34 13.71
CA PRO A 285 10.24 -5.59 14.92
C PRO A 285 11.60 -4.89 14.82
N ARG A 286 12.41 -5.21 13.82
CA ARG A 286 13.76 -4.67 13.61
C ARG A 286 13.82 -3.84 12.33
N ALA A 287 14.37 -2.64 12.43
CA ALA A 287 14.62 -1.80 11.27
C ALA A 287 15.83 -2.30 10.45
N ALA A 288 15.75 -2.13 9.15
CA ALA A 288 16.85 -2.27 8.20
C ALA A 288 17.38 -0.88 7.81
N LYS A 289 18.70 -0.74 7.76
CA LYS A 289 19.37 0.49 7.30
C LYS A 289 20.01 0.20 5.94
N THR A 290 19.44 0.78 4.88
CA THR A 290 19.94 0.67 3.51
C THR A 290 20.19 2.08 3.01
N GLU A 291 21.39 2.38 2.49
CA GLU A 291 21.75 3.69 1.94
C GLU A 291 21.41 4.88 2.87
N ASN A 292 21.64 4.68 4.18
CA ASN A 292 21.36 5.66 5.24
C ASN A 292 19.87 5.98 5.48
N VAL A 293 18.94 5.23 4.88
CA VAL A 293 17.50 5.29 5.17
C VAL A 293 17.13 4.16 6.12
N ILE A 294 16.46 4.50 7.23
CA ILE A 294 15.91 3.53 8.19
C ILE A 294 14.51 3.15 7.74
N SER A 295 14.29 1.85 7.50
CA SER A 295 13.00 1.31 7.06
C SER A 295 12.64 0.05 7.83
N PHE A 296 11.35 -0.21 7.94
CA PHE A 296 10.79 -1.43 8.52
C PHE A 296 10.17 -2.28 7.41
N ALA A 297 10.48 -3.57 7.42
CA ALA A 297 9.86 -4.51 6.51
C ALA A 297 8.43 -4.81 6.96
N VAL A 298 7.46 -4.57 6.10
CA VAL A 298 6.05 -4.87 6.30
C VAL A 298 5.65 -5.92 5.28
N LYS A 299 5.24 -7.10 5.77
CA LYS A 299 4.78 -8.19 4.91
C LYS A 299 3.28 -8.06 4.67
N LEU A 300 2.87 -8.28 3.42
CA LEU A 300 1.48 -8.27 3.02
C LEU A 300 1.10 -9.56 2.29
N ASN A 301 -0.03 -10.12 2.69
CA ASN A 301 -0.66 -11.25 2.00
C ASN A 301 -1.59 -10.74 0.90
N LEU A 302 -1.37 -11.19 -0.33
CA LEU A 302 -2.30 -10.97 -1.44
C LEU A 302 -3.62 -11.70 -1.18
N ILE A 303 -4.75 -11.00 -1.34
CA ILE A 303 -6.08 -11.60 -1.14
C ILE A 303 -6.41 -12.59 -2.26
N LYS A 304 -6.06 -12.24 -3.50
CA LYS A 304 -6.21 -13.09 -4.67
C LYS A 304 -4.87 -13.20 -5.39
N ARG A 305 -4.39 -14.44 -5.54
CA ARG A 305 -3.19 -14.72 -6.33
C ARG A 305 -3.54 -14.70 -7.81
N SER A 306 -2.80 -13.91 -8.58
CA SER A 306 -2.82 -13.98 -10.05
C SER A 306 -1.62 -14.81 -10.51
N PRO A 307 -1.79 -15.75 -11.47
CA PRO A 307 -0.69 -16.55 -12.00
C PRO A 307 0.33 -15.73 -12.81
N GLN A 308 -0.02 -14.49 -13.19
CA GLN A 308 0.87 -13.59 -13.92
C GLN A 308 1.93 -12.94 -13.02
N LEU A 309 1.73 -12.98 -11.69
CA LEU A 309 2.69 -12.44 -10.73
C LEU A 309 3.82 -13.43 -10.53
N LEU A 310 5.05 -12.93 -10.59
CA LEU A 310 6.27 -13.70 -10.35
C LEU A 310 6.99 -13.15 -9.13
N ILE A 311 7.74 -14.02 -8.45
CA ILE A 311 8.64 -13.64 -7.37
C ILE A 311 9.80 -12.81 -7.97
N GLY A 312 10.25 -11.79 -7.25
CA GLY A 312 11.30 -10.86 -7.67
C GLY A 312 10.77 -9.58 -8.35
N MET A 313 9.46 -9.45 -8.56
CA MET A 313 8.88 -8.24 -9.15
C MET A 313 8.83 -7.09 -8.13
N SER A 314 9.24 -5.89 -8.56
CA SER A 314 9.08 -4.65 -7.80
C SER A 314 7.62 -4.23 -7.70
N THR A 315 7.25 -3.66 -6.55
CA THR A 315 5.88 -3.24 -6.27
C THR A 315 5.82 -1.90 -5.56
N ASP A 316 4.82 -1.09 -5.86
CA ASP A 316 4.38 0.02 -5.03
C ASP A 316 3.20 -0.41 -4.15
N VAL A 317 3.26 -0.11 -2.86
CA VAL A 317 2.24 -0.47 -1.89
C VAL A 317 1.65 0.78 -1.28
N ASP A 318 0.35 0.97 -1.48
CA ASP A 318 -0.45 2.03 -0.87
C ASP A 318 -1.22 1.46 0.33
N PHE A 319 -0.84 1.86 1.53
CA PHE A 319 -1.49 1.47 2.79
C PHE A 319 -2.62 2.44 3.12
N GLU A 320 -3.81 1.90 3.39
CA GLU A 320 -5.00 2.69 3.75
C GLU A 320 -4.97 3.06 5.23
N THR A 321 -4.27 4.12 5.64
CA THR A 321 -4.06 4.51 7.06
C THR A 321 -5.24 5.23 7.72
N GLY A 322 -6.44 5.11 7.13
CA GLY A 322 -7.65 5.78 7.58
C GLY A 322 -7.73 7.25 7.14
N LYS A 323 -8.64 8.01 7.74
CA LYS A 323 -8.78 9.45 7.48
C LYS A 323 -7.85 10.25 8.40
N THR A 324 -7.16 11.25 7.87
CA THR A 324 -6.40 12.20 8.70
C THR A 324 -7.33 12.97 9.63
N ALA A 325 -6.80 13.56 10.71
CA ALA A 325 -7.59 14.46 11.55
C ALA A 325 -8.24 15.56 10.68
N PRO A 326 -9.48 15.97 10.99
CA PRO A 326 -10.19 16.98 10.20
C PRO A 326 -9.41 18.29 10.23
N SER A 327 -9.02 18.76 9.04
CA SER A 327 -8.31 20.01 8.80
C SER A 327 -9.07 20.87 7.80
N THR A 328 -8.69 22.13 7.66
CA THR A 328 -9.21 22.99 6.59
C THR A 328 -8.63 22.49 5.26
N LEU A 329 -9.47 22.02 4.34
CA LEU A 329 -9.05 21.53 3.03
C LEU A 329 -9.14 22.66 1.99
N VAL A 330 -8.09 22.79 1.21
CA VAL A 330 -7.94 23.80 0.15
C VAL A 330 -7.54 23.09 -1.14
N PRO A 331 -8.11 23.44 -2.31
CA PRO A 331 -7.60 22.94 -3.58
C PRO A 331 -6.13 23.30 -3.76
N THR A 332 -5.29 22.34 -4.16
CA THR A 332 -3.83 22.54 -4.28
C THR A 332 -3.48 23.72 -5.20
N VAL A 333 -4.31 23.97 -6.21
CA VAL A 333 -4.17 25.09 -7.17
C VAL A 333 -4.34 26.48 -6.53
N ALA A 334 -5.00 26.58 -5.37
CA ALA A 334 -5.21 27.85 -4.67
C ALA A 334 -4.03 28.26 -3.77
N ILE A 335 -3.03 27.39 -3.62
CA ILE A 335 -1.83 27.67 -2.82
C ILE A 335 -0.86 28.46 -3.67
N VAL A 336 -0.48 29.64 -3.19
CA VAL A 336 0.51 30.51 -3.83
C VAL A 336 1.68 30.77 -2.89
N THR A 337 2.85 31.01 -3.45
CA THR A 337 4.05 31.36 -2.69
C THR A 337 4.37 32.83 -2.89
N GLU A 338 4.19 33.64 -1.86
CA GLU A 338 4.63 35.04 -1.86
C GLU A 338 5.83 35.21 -0.91
N LYS A 339 6.88 35.88 -1.39
CA LYS A 339 8.10 36.18 -0.61
C LYS A 339 8.69 34.95 0.11
N GLY A 340 8.64 33.79 -0.55
CA GLY A 340 9.20 32.53 -0.04
C GLY A 340 8.37 31.80 1.02
N LYS A 341 7.15 32.27 1.34
CA LYS A 341 6.24 31.58 2.26
C LYS A 341 5.01 31.05 1.51
N PRO A 342 4.59 29.80 1.71
CA PRO A 342 3.34 29.29 1.16
C PRO A 342 2.13 29.96 1.85
N GLY A 343 1.09 30.25 1.08
CA GLY A 343 -0.11 30.95 1.54
C GLY A 343 -1.31 30.72 0.63
N VAL A 344 -2.45 31.27 1.02
CA VAL A 344 -3.66 31.36 0.19
C VAL A 344 -4.07 32.82 0.03
N LEU A 345 -4.71 33.15 -1.09
CA LEU A 345 -5.27 34.48 -1.32
C LEU A 345 -6.72 34.53 -0.85
N LEU A 346 -6.97 35.28 0.22
CA LEU A 346 -8.31 35.53 0.73
C LEU A 346 -9.04 36.57 -0.12
N VAL A 347 -10.37 36.49 -0.16
CA VAL A 347 -11.23 37.56 -0.68
C VAL A 347 -11.34 38.67 0.38
N GLY A 348 -10.52 39.71 0.25
CA GLY A 348 -10.50 40.87 1.14
C GLY A 348 -11.61 41.90 0.87
N LYS A 349 -11.63 42.98 1.66
CA LYS A 349 -12.58 44.10 1.48
C LYS A 349 -12.43 44.71 0.08
N LYS A 350 -13.55 44.95 -0.63
CA LYS A 350 -13.60 45.38 -2.04
C LYS A 350 -13.14 44.33 -3.07
N ASN A 351 -13.30 43.04 -2.77
CA ASN A 351 -13.00 41.93 -3.69
C ASN A 351 -11.52 41.78 -4.06
N GLN A 352 -10.59 42.41 -3.32
CA GLN A 352 -9.15 42.34 -3.61
C GLN A 352 -8.49 41.12 -2.97
N PRO A 353 -7.50 40.49 -3.63
CA PRO A 353 -6.74 39.38 -3.05
C PRO A 353 -5.88 39.87 -1.89
N SER A 354 -5.97 39.19 -0.75
CA SER A 354 -5.13 39.41 0.42
C SER A 354 -4.38 38.14 0.75
N PHE A 355 -3.05 38.19 0.70
CA PHE A 355 -2.21 37.03 1.04
C PHE A 355 -2.29 36.70 2.53
N GLN A 356 -2.61 35.44 2.84
CA GLN A 356 -2.53 34.88 4.18
C GLN A 356 -1.56 33.71 4.16
N ALA A 357 -0.49 33.82 4.95
CA ALA A 357 0.43 32.71 5.15
C ALA A 357 -0.28 31.57 5.88
N VAL A 358 -0.08 30.36 5.40
CA VAL A 358 -0.66 29.14 5.98
C VAL A 358 0.41 28.08 6.14
N GLU A 359 0.23 27.22 7.14
CA GLU A 359 1.07 26.05 7.33
C GLU A 359 0.45 24.86 6.59
N LEU A 360 1.16 24.38 5.57
CA LEU A 360 0.71 23.27 4.75
C LEU A 360 0.90 21.95 5.50
N GLY A 361 -0.12 21.09 5.44
CA GLY A 361 -0.10 19.72 5.90
C GLY A 361 -0.01 18.73 4.72
N THR A 362 -0.57 17.55 4.91
CA THR A 362 -0.57 16.49 3.88
C THR A 362 -1.42 16.91 2.67
N SER A 363 -0.94 16.61 1.47
CA SER A 363 -1.69 16.75 0.22
C SER A 363 -2.15 15.38 -0.28
N SER A 364 -3.34 15.31 -0.86
CA SER A 364 -3.89 14.09 -1.47
C SER A 364 -4.74 14.45 -2.67
N GLY A 365 -4.31 14.02 -3.86
CA GLY A 365 -4.96 14.36 -5.12
C GLY A 365 -4.98 15.87 -5.39
N SER A 366 -6.18 16.44 -5.53
CA SER A 366 -6.41 17.86 -5.84
C SER A 366 -6.58 18.76 -4.61
N LYS A 367 -6.50 18.22 -3.39
CA LYS A 367 -6.70 18.97 -2.13
C LYS A 367 -5.47 18.85 -1.22
N THR A 368 -5.19 19.92 -0.48
CA THR A 368 -4.15 20.00 0.55
C THR A 368 -4.78 20.38 1.89
N ALA A 369 -4.35 19.71 2.95
CA ALA A 369 -4.73 20.03 4.32
C ALA A 369 -3.94 21.24 4.81
N ILE A 370 -4.61 22.20 5.45
CA ILE A 370 -3.98 23.33 6.13
C ILE A 370 -3.97 23.05 7.64
N LEU A 371 -2.77 23.01 8.25
CA LEU A 371 -2.57 22.74 9.67
C LEU A 371 -2.88 23.97 10.52
N SER A 372 -2.43 25.14 10.08
CA SER A 372 -2.62 26.40 10.80
C SER A 372 -2.73 27.58 9.83
N GLY A 373 -3.40 28.64 10.28
CA GLY A 373 -3.53 29.90 9.52
C GLY A 373 -4.78 30.03 8.65
N LEU A 374 -5.70 29.06 8.62
CA LEU A 374 -6.95 29.19 7.85
C LEU A 374 -8.12 28.47 8.50
N ASN A 375 -9.24 29.17 8.66
CA ASN A 375 -10.47 28.60 9.20
C ASN A 375 -11.33 27.97 8.08
N PRO A 376 -12.09 26.90 8.38
CA PRO A 376 -13.12 26.39 7.47
C PRO A 376 -14.19 27.45 7.19
N GLY A 377 -14.77 27.44 5.99
CA GLY A 377 -15.78 28.41 5.53
C GLY A 377 -15.19 29.70 4.97
N THR A 378 -13.86 29.78 4.82
CA THR A 378 -13.19 30.99 4.32
C THR A 378 -13.19 30.96 2.79
N ARG A 379 -13.59 32.07 2.15
CA ARG A 379 -13.55 32.18 0.69
C ARG A 379 -12.15 32.57 0.21
N ILE A 380 -11.55 31.73 -0.62
CA ILE A 380 -10.20 31.90 -1.18
C ILE A 380 -10.25 31.94 -2.71
N PHE A 381 -9.25 32.55 -3.34
CA PHE A 381 -9.09 32.55 -4.79
C PHE A 381 -8.42 31.25 -5.28
N ILE A 382 -9.00 30.61 -6.30
CA ILE A 382 -8.41 29.48 -7.04
C ILE A 382 -7.62 29.94 -8.27
N ASP A 383 -8.02 31.05 -8.87
CA ASP A 383 -7.29 31.79 -9.90
C ASP A 383 -7.55 33.29 -9.70
N LEU A 384 -6.59 34.12 -10.07
CA LEU A 384 -6.72 35.56 -9.99
C LEU A 384 -7.45 36.07 -11.24
N PRO A 385 -8.54 36.86 -11.09
CA PRO A 385 -9.18 37.45 -12.24
C PRO A 385 -8.21 38.41 -12.98
N PRO A 386 -8.39 38.66 -14.29
CA PRO A 386 -7.40 39.33 -15.14
C PRO A 386 -6.92 40.70 -14.63
N TRP A 387 -7.77 41.39 -13.88
CA TRP A 387 -7.51 42.72 -13.32
C TRP A 387 -6.73 42.70 -12.00
N ALA A 388 -6.59 41.53 -11.35
CA ALA A 388 -5.88 41.33 -10.09
C ALA A 388 -4.48 40.70 -10.30
N LYS A 389 -4.13 40.28 -11.51
CA LYS A 389 -2.81 39.73 -11.83
C LYS A 389 -1.76 40.85 -11.73
N PRO A 390 -0.66 40.67 -11.00
CA PRO A 390 0.44 41.64 -11.01
C PRO A 390 0.95 41.78 -12.44
N LYS A 391 1.22 43.02 -12.88
CA LYS A 391 1.93 43.24 -14.16
C LYS A 391 3.27 42.53 -14.05
N ARG A 392 3.51 41.55 -14.92
CA ARG A 392 4.83 40.93 -15.06
C ARG A 392 5.72 42.00 -15.69
N ASP A 393 6.69 42.47 -14.93
CA ASP A 393 7.81 43.28 -15.42
C ASP A 393 8.77 42.41 -16.24
#